data_AF-A0A6G5QFE4-F1
#
_entry.id   AF-A0A6G5QFE4-F1
#
_cell.length_a   1.000
_cell.length_b   1.000
_cell.length_c   1.000
_cell.angle_alpha   90.00
_cell.angle_beta   90.00
_cell.angle_gamma   90.00
#
_symmetry.space_group_name_H-M   'P 1'
#
loop_
_entity.id
_entity.type
_entity.pdbx_description
1 polymer ?
#
loop_
_entity_poly.entity_id
_entity_poly.type
_entity_poly.pdbx_seq_one_letter_code
_entity_poly.pdbx_strand_id
1 'polypeptide(L)'
;MDYDFKSGIDSYRFIISKSVFLKFMRKLELNTNLRGIERNKSISDYAGYKFKNEKPLFMPKGNDFKMRYINFKRGNKSLTNAMIVIENSNTLNELCKKRKKPFGYYVYVVFAGLYQPSREVFKKTYGILGKFLRRFKTYTIDYAVDFKCDTQAGSSMKKFFANRLKRYSNNIISCKTTLYANECRSGRFYGLAKVCFYDKYEKQTAYHKQNLDESLKGWHRLELTFTLKSKFLNKIENQSYMEYVAVMDDIANLISDGACPFGVGIDVLMEQVNFFKDNRRALSFTKSA
;
A
#
# COMPACT_ATOMS: atom_id res chain seq x y z
N MET A 1 24.81 6.50 9.11
CA MET A 1 23.34 6.62 9.06
C MET A 1 22.80 5.27 9.50
N ASP A 2 22.42 5.14 10.77
CA ASP A 2 21.83 3.91 11.30
C ASP A 2 20.40 3.82 10.77
N TYR A 3 20.19 2.98 9.76
CA TYR A 3 18.85 2.70 9.27
C TYR A 3 18.15 1.80 10.27
N ASP A 4 17.41 2.40 11.19
CA ASP A 4 16.50 1.66 12.04
C ASP A 4 15.44 0.98 11.14
N PHE A 5 15.42 -0.34 11.20
CA PHE A 5 14.51 -1.21 10.49
C PHE A 5 13.11 -1.12 11.10
N LYS A 6 12.35 -0.12 10.62
CA LYS A 6 11.02 0.21 11.12
C LYS A 6 9.93 -0.39 10.25
N SER A 7 8.72 -0.34 10.79
CA SER A 7 7.48 -0.68 10.12
C SER A 7 6.57 0.52 10.03
N GLY A 8 5.73 0.53 9.00
CA GLY A 8 4.77 1.58 8.74
C GLY A 8 3.70 1.13 7.76
N ILE A 9 2.69 1.96 7.58
CA ILE A 9 1.62 1.74 6.61
C ILE A 9 2.04 2.41 5.31
N ASP A 10 2.24 1.62 4.26
CA ASP A 10 2.67 2.13 2.96
C ASP A 10 1.49 2.58 2.11
N SER A 11 0.33 1.91 2.23
CA SER A 11 -0.84 2.27 1.43
C SER A 11 -2.18 2.04 2.10
N TYR A 12 -3.16 2.86 1.70
CA TYR A 12 -4.57 2.72 2.02
C TYR A 12 -5.37 2.67 0.73
N ARG A 13 -6.38 1.80 0.70
CA ARG A 13 -7.29 1.67 -0.43
C ARG A 13 -8.73 1.69 0.02
N PHE A 14 -9.59 2.33 -0.77
CA PHE A 14 -11.01 2.50 -0.48
C PHE A 14 -11.83 2.15 -1.72
N ILE A 15 -12.95 1.45 -1.53
CA ILE A 15 -13.99 1.32 -2.56
C ILE A 15 -15.18 2.18 -2.13
N ILE A 16 -15.54 3.17 -2.94
CA ILE A 16 -16.54 4.19 -2.62
C ILE A 16 -17.51 4.29 -3.80
N SER A 17 -18.80 4.56 -3.55
CA SER A 17 -19.70 4.89 -4.66
C SER A 17 -19.24 6.18 -5.33
N LYS A 18 -19.23 6.20 -6.67
CA LYS A 18 -18.71 7.31 -7.48
C LYS A 18 -19.39 8.63 -7.15
N SER A 19 -20.71 8.61 -6.96
CA SER A 19 -21.48 9.81 -6.59
C SER A 19 -21.07 10.40 -5.24
N VAL A 20 -20.85 9.55 -4.23
CA VAL A 20 -20.40 9.97 -2.90
C VAL A 20 -18.96 10.46 -2.95
N PHE A 21 -18.09 9.77 -3.68
CA PHE A 21 -16.70 10.19 -3.90
C PHE A 21 -16.66 11.58 -4.53
N LEU A 22 -17.36 11.82 -5.64
CA LEU A 22 -17.36 13.13 -6.32
C LEU A 22 -17.91 14.25 -5.42
N LYS A 23 -18.99 13.99 -4.66
CA LYS A 23 -19.51 14.94 -3.66
C LYS A 23 -18.45 15.26 -2.60
N PHE A 24 -17.73 14.24 -2.11
CA PHE A 24 -16.67 14.42 -1.13
C PHE A 24 -15.49 15.21 -1.70
N MET A 25 -15.06 14.91 -2.93
CA MET A 25 -13.98 15.62 -3.61
C MET A 25 -14.30 17.11 -3.84
N ARG A 26 -15.56 17.45 -4.15
CA ARG A 26 -15.99 18.85 -4.23
C ARG A 26 -15.88 19.57 -2.89
N LYS A 27 -16.28 18.92 -1.79
CA LYS A 27 -16.11 19.48 -0.42
C LYS A 27 -14.66 19.68 -0.02
N LEU A 28 -13.73 18.96 -0.65
CA LEU A 28 -12.30 19.13 -0.45
C LEU A 28 -11.65 20.09 -1.45
N GLU A 29 -12.42 20.63 -2.41
CA GLU A 29 -11.91 21.47 -3.51
C GLU A 29 -10.85 20.76 -4.37
N LEU A 30 -11.04 19.45 -4.56
CA LEU A 30 -10.10 18.59 -5.29
C LEU A 30 -10.68 18.04 -6.60
N ASN A 31 -11.97 18.24 -6.87
CA ASN A 31 -12.64 17.67 -8.05
C ASN A 31 -12.07 18.15 -9.39
N THR A 32 -11.56 19.39 -9.46
CA THR A 32 -10.93 19.96 -10.66
C THR A 32 -9.50 19.47 -10.88
N ASN A 33 -8.89 18.82 -9.88
CA ASN A 33 -7.48 18.41 -9.92
C ASN A 33 -7.26 16.99 -10.42
N LEU A 34 -8.34 16.29 -10.80
CA LEU A 34 -8.30 14.89 -11.19
C LEU A 34 -7.81 14.74 -12.63
N ARG A 35 -6.56 14.34 -12.81
CA ARG A 35 -5.86 14.27 -14.11
C ARG A 35 -5.61 12.82 -14.51
N GLY A 36 -5.48 12.52 -15.80
CA GLY A 36 -5.06 11.19 -16.26
C GLY A 36 -3.62 10.88 -15.84
N ILE A 37 -3.34 9.61 -15.49
CA ILE A 37 -2.06 9.17 -14.93
C ILE A 37 -0.88 9.35 -15.88
N GLU A 38 -1.11 9.41 -17.18
CA GLU A 38 -0.11 9.63 -18.22
C GLU A 38 0.68 10.94 -18.04
N ARG A 39 0.11 11.91 -17.30
CA ARG A 39 0.78 13.17 -16.97
C ARG A 39 1.84 13.06 -15.86
N ASN A 40 2.00 11.90 -15.24
CA ASN A 40 3.02 11.66 -14.21
C ASN A 40 3.63 10.26 -14.39
N LYS A 41 4.85 10.21 -14.93
CA LYS A 41 5.54 8.96 -15.25
C LYS A 41 5.62 7.99 -14.07
N SER A 42 6.01 8.45 -12.88
CA SER A 42 6.13 7.56 -11.72
C SER A 42 4.80 6.99 -11.25
N ILE A 43 3.71 7.76 -11.34
CA ILE A 43 2.36 7.26 -11.06
C ILE A 43 1.91 6.30 -12.15
N SER A 44 2.18 6.62 -13.42
CA SER A 44 1.86 5.77 -14.57
C SER A 44 2.55 4.42 -14.49
N ASP A 45 3.86 4.40 -14.22
CA ASP A 45 4.66 3.17 -14.11
C ASP A 45 4.17 2.32 -12.93
N TYR A 46 3.95 2.94 -11.76
CA TYR A 46 3.41 2.24 -10.59
C TYR A 46 2.02 1.67 -10.88
N ALA A 47 1.10 2.47 -11.40
CA ALA A 47 -0.28 2.06 -11.62
C ALA A 47 -0.37 1.00 -12.72
N GLY A 48 0.38 1.17 -13.81
CA GLY A 48 0.51 0.22 -14.89
C GLY A 48 1.05 -1.13 -14.41
N TYR A 49 2.05 -1.15 -13.53
CA TYR A 49 2.58 -2.40 -12.98
C TYR A 49 1.65 -3.04 -11.93
N LYS A 50 1.23 -2.28 -10.91
CA LYS A 50 0.46 -2.78 -9.76
C LYS A 50 -0.96 -3.21 -10.17
N PHE A 51 -1.56 -2.53 -11.14
CA PHE A 51 -2.95 -2.75 -11.58
C PHE A 51 -3.04 -3.27 -13.02
N LYS A 52 -1.98 -3.86 -13.59
CA LYS A 52 -2.01 -4.44 -14.95
C LYS A 52 -3.17 -5.42 -15.19
N ASN A 53 -3.48 -6.24 -14.18
CA ASN A 53 -4.52 -7.28 -14.25
C ASN A 53 -5.91 -6.75 -13.88
N GLU A 54 -6.03 -5.47 -13.51
CA GLU A 54 -7.30 -4.84 -13.16
C GLU A 54 -8.04 -4.29 -14.37
N LYS A 55 -7.37 -4.17 -15.53
CA LYS A 55 -8.01 -3.75 -16.78
C LYS A 55 -8.91 -4.89 -17.29
N PRO A 56 -10.23 -4.69 -17.43
CA PRO A 56 -11.11 -5.70 -18.01
C PRO A 56 -10.84 -5.94 -19.48
N LEU A 57 -11.00 -7.19 -19.92
CA LEU A 57 -10.91 -7.56 -21.34
C LEU A 57 -12.07 -6.97 -22.16
N PHE A 58 -13.25 -6.89 -21.57
CA PHE A 58 -14.46 -6.39 -22.22
C PHE A 58 -15.21 -5.44 -21.29
N MET A 59 -15.59 -4.26 -21.80
CA MET A 59 -16.41 -3.29 -21.08
C MET A 59 -17.56 -2.79 -21.97
N PRO A 60 -18.78 -2.64 -21.42
CA PRO A 60 -19.84 -1.96 -22.13
C PRO A 60 -19.42 -0.54 -22.51
N LYS A 61 -19.88 -0.10 -23.69
CA LYS A 61 -19.62 1.25 -24.23
C LYS A 61 -19.95 2.31 -23.16
N GLY A 62 -19.02 3.25 -22.96
CA GLY A 62 -19.15 4.31 -21.95
C GLY A 62 -18.66 3.95 -20.55
N ASN A 63 -18.26 2.70 -20.30
CA ASN A 63 -17.66 2.25 -19.04
C ASN A 63 -16.16 1.92 -19.20
N ASP A 64 -15.41 2.80 -19.83
CA ASP A 64 -13.99 2.53 -20.07
C ASP A 64 -13.22 2.46 -18.74
N PHE A 65 -12.24 1.56 -18.68
CA PHE A 65 -11.28 1.51 -17.60
C PHE A 65 -10.44 2.79 -17.59
N LYS A 66 -10.47 3.53 -16.47
CA LYS A 66 -9.79 4.82 -16.33
C LYS A 66 -8.99 4.85 -15.04
N MET A 67 -7.77 5.35 -15.14
CA MET A 67 -6.95 5.67 -13.99
C MET A 67 -6.62 7.16 -14.02
N ARG A 68 -6.89 7.83 -12.91
CA ARG A 68 -6.66 9.26 -12.73
C ARG A 68 -5.94 9.49 -11.41
N TYR A 69 -5.36 10.66 -11.21
CA TYR A 69 -4.66 11.00 -9.99
C TYR A 69 -4.83 12.46 -9.59
N ILE A 70 -4.49 12.76 -8.34
CA ILE A 70 -4.34 14.10 -7.78
C ILE A 70 -2.99 14.19 -7.10
N ASN A 71 -2.21 15.21 -7.43
CA ASN A 71 -1.01 15.58 -6.70
C ASN A 71 -1.37 16.55 -5.58
N PHE A 72 -0.92 16.26 -4.35
CA PHE A 72 -1.07 17.16 -3.21
C PHE A 72 0.10 18.12 -3.06
N LYS A 73 1.24 17.81 -3.69
CA LYS A 73 2.43 18.66 -3.80
C LYS A 73 2.58 19.17 -5.25
N ARG A 74 2.74 20.49 -5.42
CA ARG A 74 2.99 21.11 -6.74
C ARG A 74 4.30 20.56 -7.31
N GLY A 75 4.30 20.20 -8.60
CA GLY A 75 5.48 19.65 -9.27
C GLY A 75 5.90 18.24 -8.81
N ASN A 76 5.06 17.54 -8.03
CA ASN A 76 5.39 16.20 -7.55
C ASN A 76 5.57 15.21 -8.70
N LYS A 77 6.78 14.63 -8.78
CA LYS A 77 7.16 13.57 -9.73
C LYS A 77 7.21 12.19 -9.08
N SER A 78 6.68 12.03 -7.87
CA SER A 78 6.71 10.77 -7.12
C SER A 78 5.30 10.17 -6.95
N LEU A 79 5.25 8.88 -6.57
CA LEU A 79 4.01 8.23 -6.13
C LEU A 79 3.52 8.81 -4.80
N THR A 80 4.46 9.11 -3.90
CA THR A 80 4.21 9.76 -2.61
C THR A 80 3.53 11.11 -2.85
N ASN A 81 2.71 11.56 -1.89
CA ASN A 81 1.97 12.83 -1.99
C ASN A 81 0.97 12.91 -3.16
N ALA A 82 0.47 11.76 -3.61
CA ALA A 82 -0.59 11.68 -4.58
C ALA A 82 -1.69 10.70 -4.13
N MET A 83 -2.86 10.84 -4.76
CA MET A 83 -3.96 9.88 -4.67
C MET A 83 -4.33 9.43 -6.07
N ILE A 84 -4.48 8.12 -6.26
CA ILE A 84 -4.90 7.50 -7.52
C ILE A 84 -6.37 7.10 -7.40
N VAL A 85 -7.12 7.27 -8.48
CA VAL A 85 -8.52 6.89 -8.61
C VAL A 85 -8.67 6.01 -9.84
N ILE A 86 -9.16 4.80 -9.62
CA ILE A 86 -9.36 3.78 -10.64
C ILE A 86 -10.87 3.57 -10.80
N GLU A 87 -11.31 3.50 -12.04
CA GLU A 87 -12.70 3.30 -12.44
C GLU A 87 -12.80 2.06 -13.33
N ASN A 88 -13.91 1.35 -13.21
CA ASN A 88 -14.25 0.23 -14.09
C ASN A 88 -13.20 -0.88 -14.13
N SER A 89 -12.54 -1.16 -13.01
CA SER A 89 -11.61 -2.27 -12.88
C SER A 89 -12.34 -3.62 -12.74
N ASN A 90 -11.64 -4.73 -12.98
CA ASN A 90 -12.17 -6.08 -12.75
C ASN A 90 -12.75 -6.22 -11.34
N THR A 91 -11.99 -5.82 -10.31
CA THR A 91 -12.45 -5.83 -8.91
C THR A 91 -13.74 -5.02 -8.71
N LEU A 92 -13.82 -3.82 -9.31
CA LEU A 92 -15.01 -2.96 -9.18
C LEU A 92 -16.22 -3.54 -9.91
N ASN A 93 -16.02 -4.12 -11.09
CA ASN A 93 -17.08 -4.68 -11.90
C ASN A 93 -17.65 -5.97 -11.28
N GLU A 94 -16.80 -6.82 -10.73
CA GLU A 94 -17.22 -7.99 -9.94
C GLU A 94 -18.05 -7.56 -8.73
N LEU A 95 -17.62 -6.51 -8.02
CA LEU A 95 -18.38 -5.98 -6.90
C LEU A 95 -19.74 -5.40 -7.34
N CYS A 96 -19.79 -4.74 -8.50
CA CYS A 96 -21.04 -4.26 -9.10
C CYS A 96 -22.00 -5.42 -9.38
N LYS A 97 -21.53 -6.48 -10.05
CA LYS A 97 -22.31 -7.70 -10.32
C LYS A 97 -22.83 -8.32 -9.02
N LYS A 98 -21.94 -8.56 -8.05
CA LYS A 98 -22.28 -9.14 -6.74
C LYS A 98 -23.35 -8.35 -5.99
N ARG A 99 -23.35 -7.02 -6.13
CA ARG A 99 -24.28 -6.12 -5.43
C ARG A 99 -25.45 -5.64 -6.30
N LYS A 100 -25.63 -6.21 -7.50
CA LYS A 100 -26.66 -5.80 -8.47
C LYS A 100 -26.65 -4.28 -8.71
N LYS A 101 -25.45 -3.70 -8.87
CA LYS A 101 -25.25 -2.29 -9.22
C LYS A 101 -24.76 -2.17 -10.66
N PRO A 102 -25.08 -1.07 -11.37
CA PRO A 102 -24.54 -0.84 -12.71
C PRO A 102 -23.02 -0.69 -12.67
N PHE A 103 -22.34 -0.99 -13.78
CA PHE A 103 -20.92 -0.66 -13.92
C PHE A 103 -20.69 0.85 -13.78
N GLY A 104 -19.49 1.23 -13.34
CA GLY A 104 -19.17 2.61 -13.00
C GLY A 104 -19.79 3.12 -11.68
N TYR A 105 -20.54 2.30 -10.94
CA TYR A 105 -21.15 2.70 -9.67
C TYR A 105 -20.11 2.97 -8.58
N TYR A 106 -19.01 2.19 -8.56
CA TYR A 106 -17.93 2.32 -7.58
C TYR A 106 -16.66 2.88 -8.21
N VAL A 107 -15.84 3.51 -7.38
CA VAL A 107 -14.45 3.89 -7.68
C VAL A 107 -13.51 3.27 -6.66
N TYR A 108 -12.28 3.00 -7.09
CA TYR A 108 -11.22 2.50 -6.23
C TYR A 108 -10.18 3.59 -6.01
N VAL A 109 -10.04 4.04 -4.77
CA VAL A 109 -9.17 5.16 -4.38
C VAL A 109 -7.96 4.61 -3.65
N VAL A 110 -6.76 5.04 -4.04
CA VAL A 110 -5.49 4.52 -3.53
C VAL A 110 -4.59 5.68 -3.09
N PHE A 111 -4.15 5.63 -1.83
CA PHE A 111 -3.03 6.40 -1.31
C PHE A 111 -1.86 5.44 -1.13
N ALA A 112 -0.72 5.69 -1.75
CA ALA A 112 0.43 4.77 -1.73
C ALA A 112 1.76 5.51 -1.53
N GLY A 113 2.81 4.78 -1.17
CA GLY A 113 4.12 5.36 -0.89
C GLY A 113 4.11 6.26 0.36
N LEU A 114 3.30 5.91 1.36
CA LEU A 114 3.18 6.62 2.63
C LEU A 114 4.28 6.23 3.63
N TYR A 115 4.96 5.10 3.40
CA TYR A 115 6.11 4.67 4.18
C TYR A 115 7.34 4.59 3.27
N GLN A 116 8.07 5.72 3.17
CA GLN A 116 9.25 5.85 2.34
C GLN A 116 10.34 6.62 3.10
N PRO A 117 11.40 5.94 3.59
CA PRO A 117 12.50 6.60 4.30
C PRO A 117 13.20 7.68 3.47
N SER A 118 13.24 7.52 2.14
CA SER A 118 13.91 8.45 1.22
C SER A 118 13.06 9.65 0.80
N ARG A 119 11.80 9.77 1.25
CA ARG A 119 10.87 10.79 0.73
C ARG A 119 9.94 11.34 1.80
N GLU A 120 9.90 12.65 1.89
CA GLU A 120 8.96 13.35 2.76
C GLU A 120 7.50 13.18 2.28
N VAL A 121 6.63 12.79 3.21
CA VAL A 121 5.18 12.78 3.03
C VAL A 121 4.57 14.02 3.68
N PHE A 122 3.94 14.86 2.87
CA PHE A 122 3.47 16.18 3.27
C PHE A 122 2.27 16.09 4.21
N LYS A 123 2.20 17.02 5.18
CA LYS A 123 1.05 17.15 6.09
C LYS A 123 -0.29 17.24 5.36
N LYS A 124 -0.33 17.87 4.17
CA LYS A 124 -1.53 17.94 3.32
C LYS A 124 -2.01 16.55 2.87
N THR A 125 -1.09 15.67 2.50
CA THR A 125 -1.39 14.28 2.08
C THR A 125 -2.07 13.53 3.23
N TYR A 126 -1.46 13.54 4.41
CA TYR A 126 -2.03 12.90 5.59
C TYR A 126 -3.32 13.58 6.08
N GLY A 127 -3.42 14.90 5.95
CA GLY A 127 -4.64 15.64 6.27
C GLY A 127 -5.82 15.20 5.40
N ILE A 128 -5.60 15.04 4.09
CA ILE A 128 -6.62 14.53 3.15
C ILE A 128 -6.93 13.06 3.44
N LEU A 129 -5.92 12.21 3.60
CA LEU A 129 -6.09 10.80 3.95
C LEU A 129 -6.88 10.64 5.27
N GLY A 130 -6.58 11.44 6.30
CA GLY A 130 -7.32 11.44 7.56
C GLY A 130 -8.81 11.77 7.38
N LYS A 131 -9.16 12.70 6.47
CA LYS A 131 -10.57 12.96 6.11
C LYS A 131 -11.21 11.74 5.43
N PHE A 132 -10.49 11.00 4.60
CA PHE A 132 -10.97 9.74 4.03
C PHE A 132 -11.19 8.67 5.12
N LEU A 133 -10.22 8.47 6.01
CA LEU A 133 -10.29 7.46 7.09
C LEU A 133 -11.45 7.73 8.07
N ARG A 134 -11.76 9.00 8.33
CA ARG A 134 -12.95 9.39 9.13
C ARG A 134 -14.26 9.08 8.43
N ARG A 135 -14.33 9.31 7.11
CA ARG A 135 -15.59 9.23 6.37
C ARG A 135 -15.90 7.83 5.84
N PHE A 136 -14.91 7.09 5.37
CA PHE A 136 -15.10 5.85 4.62
C PHE A 136 -14.51 4.64 5.33
N LYS A 137 -15.10 3.47 5.07
CA LYS A 137 -14.50 2.20 5.47
C LYS A 137 -13.29 1.93 4.58
N THR A 138 -12.18 1.55 5.20
CA THR A 138 -10.98 1.16 4.47
C THR A 138 -11.21 -0.22 3.84
N TYR A 139 -10.87 -0.38 2.57
CA TYR A 139 -11.02 -1.65 1.86
C TYR A 139 -9.81 -2.55 2.10
N THR A 140 -8.61 -2.04 1.81
CA THR A 140 -7.36 -2.73 2.14
C THR A 140 -6.31 -1.74 2.63
N ILE A 141 -5.35 -2.25 3.39
CA ILE A 141 -4.15 -1.53 3.82
C ILE A 141 -2.92 -2.39 3.57
N ASP A 142 -1.80 -1.76 3.21
CA ASP A 142 -0.50 -2.44 3.17
C ASP A 142 0.33 -1.97 4.36
N TYR A 143 0.64 -2.89 5.27
CA TYR A 143 1.69 -2.74 6.27
C TYR A 143 3.01 -3.15 5.62
N ALA A 144 4.08 -2.43 5.93
CA ALA A 144 5.40 -2.71 5.42
C ALA A 144 6.42 -2.63 6.55
N VAL A 145 7.41 -3.50 6.50
CA VAL A 145 8.63 -3.43 7.33
C VAL A 145 9.83 -3.49 6.42
N ASP A 146 10.81 -2.64 6.72
CA ASP A 146 12.08 -2.55 6.04
C ASP A 146 13.15 -3.18 6.95
N PHE A 147 13.95 -4.13 6.44
CA PHE A 147 15.05 -4.76 7.19
C PHE A 147 16.25 -5.07 6.27
N LYS A 148 17.46 -5.22 6.82
CA LYS A 148 18.59 -5.81 6.09
C LYS A 148 18.62 -7.31 6.31
N CYS A 149 18.79 -8.07 5.24
CA CYS A 149 19.08 -9.50 5.32
C CYS A 149 19.86 -9.94 4.09
N ASP A 150 20.65 -11.00 4.24
CA ASP A 150 21.41 -11.60 3.12
C ASP A 150 20.54 -12.51 2.25
N THR A 151 19.30 -12.77 2.68
CA THR A 151 18.33 -13.58 1.92
C THR A 151 17.91 -12.87 0.64
N GLN A 152 18.37 -13.36 -0.51
CA GLN A 152 17.96 -12.81 -1.81
C GLN A 152 16.49 -13.08 -2.12
N ALA A 153 15.73 -12.03 -2.45
CA ALA A 153 14.37 -12.19 -2.95
C ALA A 153 14.37 -12.59 -4.44
N GLY A 154 13.73 -13.70 -4.79
CA GLY A 154 13.62 -14.12 -6.18
C GLY A 154 13.21 -15.57 -6.40
N SER A 155 13.21 -16.00 -7.66
CA SER A 155 12.77 -17.35 -8.05
C SER A 155 13.54 -18.49 -7.37
N SER A 156 14.83 -18.30 -7.10
CA SER A 156 15.67 -19.27 -6.36
C SER A 156 15.12 -19.56 -4.96
N MET A 157 14.60 -18.53 -4.28
CA MET A 157 14.07 -18.64 -2.91
C MET A 157 12.58 -19.01 -2.86
N LYS A 158 11.94 -19.29 -4.00
CA LYS A 158 10.50 -19.62 -4.06
C LYS A 158 10.14 -20.83 -3.19
N LYS A 159 10.94 -21.91 -3.23
CA LYS A 159 10.70 -23.13 -2.43
C LYS A 159 10.85 -22.87 -0.94
N PHE A 160 11.92 -22.18 -0.55
CA PHE A 160 12.14 -21.75 0.84
C PHE A 160 10.95 -20.93 1.35
N PHE A 161 10.57 -19.90 0.60
CA PHE A 161 9.46 -19.01 0.96
C PHE A 161 8.13 -19.76 1.05
N ALA A 162 7.86 -20.69 0.12
CA ALA A 162 6.68 -21.54 0.17
C ALA A 162 6.64 -22.43 1.42
N ASN A 163 7.77 -23.04 1.78
CA ASN A 163 7.86 -23.88 2.97
C ASN A 163 7.63 -23.08 4.25
N ARG A 164 8.21 -21.88 4.35
CA ARG A 164 8.06 -20.98 5.51
C ARG A 164 6.63 -20.43 5.61
N LEU A 165 5.97 -20.12 4.50
CA LEU A 165 4.63 -19.50 4.49
C LEU A 165 3.47 -20.45 4.21
N LYS A 166 3.69 -21.78 4.23
CA LYS A 166 2.64 -22.80 4.00
C LYS A 166 1.40 -22.64 4.90
N ARG A 167 1.59 -22.10 6.10
CA ARG A 167 0.49 -21.84 7.05
C ARG A 167 -0.41 -20.68 6.62
N TYR A 168 0.14 -19.74 5.85
CA TYR A 168 -0.50 -18.52 5.40
C TYR A 168 -1.15 -18.63 4.03
N SER A 169 -0.46 -19.27 3.07
CA SER A 169 -0.91 -19.38 1.69
C SER A 169 -0.32 -20.61 1.01
N ASN A 170 -1.07 -21.16 0.06
CA ASN A 170 -0.62 -22.20 -0.86
C ASN A 170 -0.33 -21.64 -2.27
N ASN A 171 -0.63 -20.36 -2.52
CA ASN A 171 -0.46 -19.70 -3.82
C ASN A 171 0.78 -18.81 -3.79
N ILE A 172 1.94 -19.44 -4.02
CA ILE A 172 3.25 -18.80 -4.01
C ILE A 172 3.73 -18.59 -5.43
N ILE A 173 4.02 -17.34 -5.79
CA ILE A 173 4.57 -16.97 -7.09
C ILE A 173 5.83 -16.12 -6.91
N SER A 174 6.76 -16.26 -7.85
CA SER A 174 7.90 -15.35 -8.01
C SER A 174 7.72 -14.54 -9.27
N CYS A 175 8.07 -13.27 -9.24
CA CYS A 175 8.15 -12.42 -10.42
C CYS A 175 9.40 -11.55 -10.31
N LYS A 176 10.40 -11.83 -11.15
CA LYS A 176 11.72 -11.20 -11.08
C LYS A 176 12.30 -11.36 -9.66
N THR A 177 12.70 -10.26 -9.03
CA THR A 177 13.30 -10.18 -7.69
C THR A 177 12.25 -9.99 -6.58
N THR A 178 11.02 -10.47 -6.80
CA THR A 178 9.94 -10.37 -5.83
C THR A 178 9.22 -11.70 -5.65
N LEU A 179 8.99 -12.04 -4.39
CA LEU A 179 8.21 -13.19 -3.94
C LEU A 179 6.84 -12.72 -3.46
N TYR A 180 5.81 -13.48 -3.82
CA TYR A 180 4.44 -13.21 -3.41
C TYR A 180 3.81 -14.47 -2.82
N ALA A 181 3.07 -14.29 -1.73
CA ALA A 181 2.06 -15.23 -1.28
C ALA A 181 0.70 -14.55 -1.49
N ASN A 182 -0.07 -15.00 -2.47
CA ASN A 182 -1.41 -14.47 -2.74
C ASN A 182 -2.47 -15.35 -2.10
N GLU A 183 -3.74 -14.93 -2.12
CA GLU A 183 -4.87 -15.74 -1.65
C GLU A 183 -4.61 -16.32 -0.25
N CYS A 184 -4.00 -15.51 0.62
CA CYS A 184 -3.78 -15.91 2.00
C CYS A 184 -5.13 -16.32 2.61
N ARG A 185 -5.10 -17.36 3.46
CA ARG A 185 -6.30 -18.07 3.92
C ARG A 185 -7.37 -17.10 4.44
N SER A 186 -8.34 -16.82 3.57
CA SER A 186 -9.30 -15.72 3.75
C SER A 186 -10.09 -15.88 5.04
N GLY A 187 -10.22 -14.79 5.81
CA GLY A 187 -10.90 -14.78 7.11
C GLY A 187 -10.06 -15.26 8.29
N ARG A 188 -8.83 -15.76 8.07
CA ARG A 188 -7.83 -15.99 9.13
C ARG A 188 -6.83 -14.82 9.17
N PHE A 189 -5.98 -14.81 10.20
CA PHE A 189 -4.89 -13.84 10.36
C PHE A 189 -5.35 -12.38 10.14
N TYR A 190 -6.51 -12.04 10.74
CA TYR A 190 -7.07 -10.70 10.72
C TYR A 190 -7.33 -10.12 9.33
N GLY A 191 -7.60 -11.00 8.35
CA GLY A 191 -7.92 -10.61 6.98
C GLY A 191 -6.71 -10.42 6.07
N LEU A 192 -5.57 -11.03 6.42
CA LEU A 192 -4.39 -11.09 5.55
C LEU A 192 -4.80 -11.66 4.17
N ALA A 193 -4.54 -10.89 3.12
CA ALA A 193 -4.87 -11.25 1.74
C ALA A 193 -3.63 -11.58 0.90
N LYS A 194 -2.51 -10.92 1.20
CA LYS A 194 -1.28 -11.05 0.42
C LYS A 194 -0.04 -10.72 1.24
N VAL A 195 1.04 -11.47 0.98
CA VAL A 195 2.41 -11.21 1.42
C VAL A 195 3.26 -10.89 0.20
N CYS A 196 4.16 -9.92 0.31
CA CYS A 196 5.10 -9.54 -0.75
C CYS A 196 6.48 -9.27 -0.14
N PHE A 197 7.51 -9.94 -0.64
CA PHE A 197 8.89 -9.78 -0.17
C PHE A 197 9.81 -9.49 -1.35
N TYR A 198 10.63 -8.45 -1.25
CA TYR A 198 11.55 -8.04 -2.31
C TYR A 198 12.76 -7.26 -1.79
N ASP A 199 13.84 -7.24 -2.57
CA ASP A 199 14.94 -6.29 -2.39
C ASP A 199 14.47 -4.90 -2.82
N LYS A 200 14.35 -4.01 -1.83
CA LYS A 200 13.86 -2.65 -2.01
C LYS A 200 14.92 -1.74 -2.59
N TYR A 201 16.20 -1.95 -2.27
CA TYR A 201 17.30 -1.20 -2.88
C TYR A 201 17.32 -1.43 -4.39
N GLU A 202 17.40 -2.68 -4.84
CA GLU A 202 17.35 -3.05 -6.26
C GLU A 202 16.09 -2.52 -6.92
N LYS A 203 14.95 -2.60 -6.23
CA LYS A 203 13.70 -2.14 -6.82
C LYS A 203 13.73 -0.63 -7.08
N GLN A 204 14.28 0.15 -6.15
CA GLN A 204 14.36 1.61 -6.27
C GLN A 204 15.44 2.07 -7.24
N THR A 205 16.60 1.40 -7.27
CA THR A 205 17.70 1.75 -8.18
C THR A 205 17.42 1.29 -9.61
N ALA A 206 17.01 0.04 -9.82
CA ALA A 206 16.82 -0.52 -11.16
C ALA A 206 15.50 -0.09 -11.81
N TYR A 207 14.37 -0.20 -11.11
CA TYR A 207 13.06 0.14 -11.72
C TYR A 207 12.73 1.62 -11.62
N HIS A 208 13.03 2.24 -10.47
CA HIS A 208 12.69 3.65 -10.24
C HIS A 208 13.82 4.61 -10.60
N LYS A 209 15.00 4.11 -11.02
CA LYS A 209 16.17 4.90 -11.42
C LYS A 209 16.56 5.94 -10.36
N GLN A 210 16.40 5.59 -9.09
CA GLN A 210 16.77 6.45 -7.99
C GLN A 210 18.24 6.26 -7.66
N ASN A 211 18.97 7.36 -7.51
CA ASN A 211 20.31 7.31 -6.95
C ASN A 211 20.18 7.12 -5.44
N LEU A 212 20.49 5.92 -4.95
CA LEU A 212 20.47 5.58 -3.54
C LEU A 212 21.90 5.32 -3.07
N ASP A 213 22.17 5.64 -1.81
CA ASP A 213 23.46 5.37 -1.17
C ASP A 213 23.73 3.85 -1.15
N GLU A 214 24.95 3.42 -1.49
CA GLU A 214 25.31 2.01 -1.54
C GLU A 214 25.22 1.29 -0.19
N SER A 215 25.28 2.04 0.92
CA SER A 215 25.05 1.50 2.27
C SER A 215 23.65 0.90 2.45
N LEU A 216 22.71 1.18 1.54
CA LEU A 216 21.38 0.58 1.48
C LEU A 216 21.34 -0.77 0.74
N LYS A 217 22.46 -1.29 0.20
CA LYS A 217 22.50 -2.65 -0.36
C LYS A 217 22.03 -3.68 0.67
N GLY A 218 21.28 -4.68 0.22
CA GLY A 218 20.64 -5.67 1.10
C GLY A 218 19.40 -5.15 1.85
N TRP A 219 18.91 -3.95 1.51
CA TRP A 219 17.66 -3.42 2.03
C TRP A 219 16.46 -4.16 1.44
N HIS A 220 15.82 -4.97 2.26
CA HIS A 220 14.63 -5.71 1.90
C HIS A 220 13.38 -5.07 2.48
N ARG A 221 12.25 -5.32 1.81
CA ARG A 221 10.92 -4.96 2.30
C ARG A 221 10.00 -6.17 2.29
N LEU A 222 9.31 -6.35 3.40
CA LEU A 222 8.14 -7.20 3.53
C LEU A 222 6.88 -6.33 3.59
N GLU A 223 5.94 -6.53 2.66
CA GLU A 223 4.63 -5.88 2.62
C GLU A 223 3.52 -6.91 2.86
N LEU A 224 2.62 -6.62 3.80
CA LEU A 224 1.42 -7.40 4.10
C LEU A 224 0.17 -6.59 3.76
N THR A 225 -0.66 -7.12 2.87
CA THR A 225 -1.96 -6.53 2.55
C THR A 225 -3.06 -7.15 3.41
N PHE A 226 -3.75 -6.35 4.20
CA PHE A 226 -4.92 -6.76 4.97
C PHE A 226 -6.21 -6.22 4.36
N THR A 227 -7.26 -7.05 4.31
CA THR A 227 -8.62 -6.65 3.91
C THR A 227 -9.42 -6.23 5.13
N LEU A 228 -9.99 -5.03 5.08
CA LEU A 228 -10.74 -4.43 6.19
C LEU A 228 -12.23 -4.36 5.84
N LYS A 229 -13.07 -4.64 6.84
CA LYS A 229 -14.53 -4.50 6.76
C LYS A 229 -15.07 -3.35 7.64
N SER A 230 -14.18 -2.64 8.32
CA SER A 230 -14.47 -1.54 9.25
C SER A 230 -13.71 -0.27 8.85
N LYS A 231 -13.98 0.84 9.53
CA LYS A 231 -13.08 2.00 9.46
C LYS A 231 -11.76 1.65 10.15
N PHE A 232 -10.65 2.16 9.62
CA PHE A 232 -9.35 1.96 10.25
C PHE A 232 -9.21 2.73 11.57
N LEU A 233 -9.89 3.86 11.74
CA LEU A 233 -9.86 4.59 13.02
C LEU A 233 -10.42 3.77 14.18
N ASN A 234 -11.46 2.97 13.95
CA ASN A 234 -11.95 2.03 14.97
C ASN A 234 -10.88 1.00 15.38
N LYS A 235 -10.02 0.60 14.43
CA LYS A 235 -8.87 -0.30 14.70
C LYS A 235 -7.79 0.38 15.54
N ILE A 236 -7.63 1.68 15.38
CA ILE A 236 -6.72 2.51 16.18
C ILE A 236 -7.26 2.68 17.60
N GLU A 237 -8.55 2.97 17.75
CA GLU A 237 -9.20 3.21 19.04
C GLU A 237 -9.15 1.97 19.95
N ASN A 238 -9.44 0.80 19.40
CA ASN A 238 -9.42 -0.46 20.15
C ASN A 238 -8.06 -1.19 20.11
N GLN A 239 -7.01 -0.54 19.58
CA GLN A 239 -5.66 -1.10 19.42
C GLN A 239 -5.54 -2.40 18.62
N SER A 240 -6.60 -2.85 17.93
CA SER A 240 -6.56 -4.09 17.12
C SER A 240 -5.66 -3.99 15.89
N TYR A 241 -5.07 -2.83 15.59
CA TYR A 241 -3.99 -2.74 14.61
C TYR A 241 -2.71 -3.49 15.03
N MET A 242 -2.53 -3.75 16.32
CA MET A 242 -1.42 -4.56 16.84
C MET A 242 -1.51 -6.02 16.41
N GLU A 243 -2.71 -6.51 16.08
CA GLU A 243 -2.90 -7.82 15.47
C GLU A 243 -2.18 -7.93 14.11
N TYR A 244 -2.16 -6.84 13.33
CA TYR A 244 -1.43 -6.77 12.06
C TYR A 244 0.08 -6.75 12.28
N VAL A 245 0.53 -6.07 13.34
CA VAL A 245 1.94 -6.06 13.75
C VAL A 245 2.38 -7.47 14.14
N ALA A 246 1.61 -8.20 14.93
CA ALA A 246 1.93 -9.57 15.32
C ALA A 246 2.04 -10.53 14.11
N VAL A 247 1.18 -10.38 13.10
CA VAL A 247 1.29 -11.17 11.86
C VAL A 247 2.52 -10.76 11.05
N MET A 248 2.84 -9.45 10.99
CA MET A 248 4.06 -8.95 10.34
C MET A 248 5.30 -9.51 11.01
N ASP A 249 5.31 -9.51 12.34
CA ASP A 249 6.41 -9.98 13.17
C ASP A 249 6.74 -11.45 12.92
N ASP A 250 5.71 -12.30 13.01
CA ASP A 250 5.88 -13.73 12.75
C ASP A 250 6.36 -14.00 11.32
N ILE A 251 5.78 -13.34 10.31
CA ILE A 251 6.21 -13.55 8.92
C ILE A 251 7.64 -13.06 8.71
N ALA A 252 8.01 -11.90 9.28
CA ALA A 252 9.38 -11.39 9.20
C ALA A 252 10.35 -12.40 9.78
N ASN A 253 10.10 -12.90 11.01
CA ASN A 253 10.92 -13.91 11.66
C ASN A 253 11.06 -15.21 10.86
N LEU A 254 9.99 -15.64 10.16
CA LEU A 254 10.03 -16.85 9.34
C LEU A 254 10.89 -16.72 8.08
N ILE A 255 11.07 -15.52 7.54
CA ILE A 255 11.68 -15.31 6.21
C ILE A 255 12.99 -14.53 6.24
N SER A 256 13.30 -13.84 7.35
CA SER A 256 14.45 -12.93 7.44
C SER A 256 15.70 -13.55 8.07
N ASP A 257 15.66 -14.85 8.38
CA ASP A 257 16.76 -15.61 8.98
C ASP A 257 17.35 -14.94 10.24
N GLY A 258 16.46 -14.43 11.10
CA GLY A 258 16.86 -13.77 12.35
C GLY A 258 17.21 -12.29 12.22
N ALA A 259 16.97 -11.65 11.07
CA ALA A 259 17.21 -10.19 10.92
C ALA A 259 16.27 -9.31 11.76
N CYS A 260 15.18 -9.88 12.31
CA CYS A 260 14.25 -9.18 13.20
C CYS A 260 14.19 -9.85 14.59
N PRO A 261 15.32 -10.06 15.30
CA PRO A 261 15.37 -10.97 16.45
C PRO A 261 14.58 -10.47 17.66
N PHE A 262 14.34 -9.16 17.76
CA PHE A 262 13.54 -8.51 18.80
C PHE A 262 12.17 -8.03 18.28
N GLY A 263 11.80 -8.55 17.12
CA GLY A 263 10.59 -8.20 16.41
C GLY A 263 10.67 -6.92 15.57
N VAL A 264 9.58 -6.60 14.90
CA VAL A 264 9.50 -5.47 13.97
C VAL A 264 9.38 -4.14 14.72
N GLY A 265 10.28 -3.18 14.43
CA GLY A 265 10.21 -1.84 15.02
C GLY A 265 8.93 -1.10 14.59
N ILE A 266 8.22 -0.46 15.50
CA ILE A 266 6.89 0.14 15.22
C ILE A 266 6.84 1.67 15.33
N ASP A 267 7.94 2.37 15.54
CA ASP A 267 7.89 3.82 15.84
C ASP A 267 7.21 4.62 14.72
N VAL A 268 7.57 4.34 13.47
CA VAL A 268 7.00 5.05 12.31
C VAL A 268 5.50 4.74 12.16
N LEU A 269 5.11 3.49 12.40
CA LEU A 269 3.71 3.11 12.48
C LEU A 269 3.00 3.90 13.60
N MET A 270 3.61 4.00 14.77
CA MET A 270 3.04 4.74 15.91
C MET A 270 2.91 6.22 15.63
N GLU A 271 3.87 6.84 14.93
CA GLU A 271 3.77 8.22 14.46
C GLU A 271 2.59 8.41 13.51
N GLN A 272 2.45 7.53 12.51
CA GLN A 272 1.32 7.54 11.58
C GLN A 272 -0.01 7.39 12.31
N VAL A 273 -0.12 6.41 13.21
CA VAL A 273 -1.30 6.17 14.04
C VAL A 273 -1.64 7.39 14.90
N ASN A 274 -0.64 7.95 15.58
CA ASN A 274 -0.82 9.11 16.44
C ASN A 274 -1.28 10.35 15.67
N PHE A 275 -0.80 10.55 14.44
CA PHE A 275 -1.29 11.62 13.58
C PHE A 275 -2.77 11.44 13.23
N PHE A 276 -3.22 10.21 12.97
CA PHE A 276 -4.63 9.95 12.67
C PHE A 276 -5.54 10.06 13.90
N LYS A 277 -5.01 9.82 15.12
CA LYS A 277 -5.70 10.13 16.38
C LYS A 277 -5.86 11.63 16.58
N ASP A 278 -4.78 12.40 16.38
CA ASP A 278 -4.78 13.85 16.49
C ASP A 278 -4.07 14.50 15.31
N ASN A 279 -4.88 14.96 14.35
CA ASN A 279 -4.46 15.62 13.12
C ASN A 279 -3.69 16.95 13.34
N ARG A 280 -3.59 17.45 14.58
CA ARG A 280 -2.77 18.63 14.92
C ARG A 280 -1.31 18.28 15.15
N ARG A 281 -0.99 17.03 15.49
CA ARG A 281 0.39 16.57 15.75
C ARG A 281 1.26 16.74 14.50
N ALA A 282 2.52 17.10 14.71
CA ALA A 282 3.51 17.10 13.63
C ALA A 282 3.87 15.66 13.27
N LEU A 283 4.05 15.39 11.98
CA LEU A 283 4.66 14.16 11.48
C LEU A 283 6.10 14.50 11.12
N SER A 284 7.06 13.82 11.72
CA SER A 284 8.49 14.02 11.43
C SER A 284 9.08 12.75 10.85
N PHE A 285 8.76 12.45 9.58
CA PHE A 285 9.39 11.32 8.87
C PHE A 285 10.83 11.63 8.41
N THR A 286 11.42 12.73 8.89
CA THR A 286 12.72 13.25 8.46
C THR A 286 13.74 13.38 9.60
N LYS A 287 13.49 12.82 10.79
CA LYS A 287 14.56 12.68 11.79
C LYS A 287 15.27 11.33 11.66
N SER A 288 16.04 11.22 10.58
CA SER A 288 17.32 10.55 10.62
C SER A 288 18.28 11.52 9.93
N ALA A 289 18.94 12.32 10.78
CA ALA A 289 20.03 13.20 10.40
C ALA A 289 21.17 12.41 9.73
#